data_AF-A0A2M7BQ24-F1
#
_entry.id   AF-A0A2M7BQ24-F1
#
_cell.length_a   1.000
_cell.length_b   1.000
_cell.length_c   1.000
_cell.angle_alpha   90.00
_cell.angle_beta   90.00
_cell.angle_gamma   90.00
#
_symmetry.space_group_name_H-M   'P 1'
#
loop_
_entity.id
_entity.type
_entity.pdbx_description
1 polymer ?
#
loop_
_entity_poly.entity_id
_entity_poly.type
_entity_poly.pdbx_seq_one_letter_code
_entity_poly.pdbx_strand_id
1 'polypeptide(L)' 'MKINLEQKKSLSSYFGNLSIAWFATGIIGPIVTKQNIYEFGSTITMSLLFSVALFVSMLKFITVKKQKRK' A
#
# COMPACT_ATOMS: atom_id res chain seq x y z
N MET A 1 -12.64 -19.25 4.55
CA MET A 1 -11.58 -19.27 5.58
C MET A 1 -11.83 -18.13 6.57
N LYS A 2 -12.11 -18.40 7.86
CA LYS A 2 -12.30 -17.34 8.87
C LYS A 2 -10.94 -16.89 9.39
N ILE A 3 -10.51 -15.68 9.04
CA ILE A 3 -9.22 -15.11 9.44
C ILE A 3 -9.32 -14.63 10.90
N ASN A 4 -8.41 -15.08 11.76
CA ASN A 4 -8.33 -14.68 13.18
C ASN A 4 -7.95 -13.18 13.33
N LEU A 5 -8.28 -12.58 14.46
CA LEU A 5 -8.09 -11.16 14.77
C LEU A 5 -6.59 -10.78 14.80
N GLU A 6 -5.74 -11.67 15.27
CA GLU A 6 -4.28 -11.52 15.23
C GLU A 6 -3.73 -11.59 13.80
N GLN A 7 -4.22 -12.55 13.00
CA GLN A 7 -3.88 -12.67 11.58
C GLN A 7 -4.28 -11.41 10.81
N LYS A 8 -5.47 -10.84 11.06
CA LYS A 8 -5.88 -9.56 10.46
C LYS A 8 -4.98 -8.40 10.87
N LYS A 9 -4.48 -8.37 12.11
CA LYS A 9 -3.55 -7.33 12.58
C LYS A 9 -2.21 -7.44 11.86
N SER A 10 -1.67 -8.66 11.77
CA SER A 10 -0.44 -8.94 11.02
C SER A 10 -0.58 -8.56 9.55
N LEU A 11 -1.68 -8.97 8.90
CA LEU A 11 -1.96 -8.67 7.49
C LEU A 11 -2.09 -7.16 7.24
N SER A 12 -2.78 -6.43 8.13
CA SER A 12 -2.88 -4.98 8.06
C SER A 12 -1.51 -4.30 8.20
N SER A 13 -0.64 -4.81 9.08
CA SER A 13 0.72 -4.27 9.22
C SER A 13 1.56 -4.55 7.99
N TYR A 14 1.42 -5.75 7.40
CA TYR A 14 2.09 -6.13 6.17
C TYR A 14 1.68 -5.23 5.01
N PHE A 15 0.38 -5.01 4.80
CA PHE A 15 -0.11 -4.10 3.77
C PHE A 15 0.33 -2.66 3.97
N GLY A 16 0.40 -2.18 5.22
CA GLY A 16 0.92 -0.85 5.54
C GLY A 16 2.40 -0.72 5.17
N ASN A 17 3.24 -1.65 5.62
CA ASN A 17 4.67 -1.64 5.32
C ASN A 17 4.92 -1.78 3.81
N LEU A 18 4.16 -2.63 3.13
CA LEU A 18 4.24 -2.83 1.68
C LEU A 18 3.84 -1.56 0.92
N SER A 19 2.78 -0.86 1.35
CA SER A 19 2.34 0.41 0.76
C SER A 19 3.43 1.48 0.84
N ILE A 20 4.12 1.58 1.98
CA ILE A 20 5.24 2.51 2.18
C ILE A 20 6.44 2.12 1.31
N ALA A 21 6.81 0.84 1.27
CA ALA A 21 7.92 0.35 0.47
C ALA A 21 7.67 0.55 -1.04
N TRP A 22 6.44 0.31 -1.50
CA TRP A 22 6.04 0.50 -2.89
C TRP A 22 6.04 1.97 -3.30
N PHE A 23 5.60 2.85 -2.40
CA PHE A 23 5.68 4.29 -2.60
C PHE A 23 7.13 4.77 -2.69
N ALA A 24 7.98 4.36 -1.75
CA ALA A 24 9.39 4.73 -1.73
C ALA A 24 10.13 4.23 -2.99
N THR A 25 9.94 2.97 -3.36
CA THR A 25 10.56 2.38 -4.56
C THR A 25 10.02 3.02 -5.84
N GLY A 26 8.72 3.30 -5.89
CA GLY A 26 8.07 3.92 -7.04
C GLY A 26 8.46 5.37 -7.29
N ILE A 27 8.95 6.08 -6.26
CA ILE A 27 9.50 7.43 -6.39
C ILE A 27 11.01 7.40 -6.60
N ILE A 28 11.76 6.63 -5.81
CA ILE A 28 13.22 6.59 -5.87
C ILE A 28 13.71 5.85 -7.11
N GLY A 29 13.07 4.74 -7.50
CA GLY A 29 13.47 3.93 -8.64
C GLY A 29 13.59 4.74 -9.93
N PRO A 30 12.54 5.44 -10.38
CA PRO A 30 12.57 6.27 -11.59
C PRO A 30 13.59 7.41 -11.55
N ILE A 31 13.89 7.94 -10.35
CA ILE A 31 14.93 8.98 -10.16
C ILE A 31 16.33 8.40 -10.46
N VAL A 32 16.57 7.14 -10.07
CA VAL A 32 17.86 6.48 -10.24
C VAL A 32 18.04 5.92 -11.67
N THR A 33 16.96 5.55 -12.35
CA THR A 33 17.03 4.81 -13.64
C THR A 33 17.09 5.66 -14.90
N LYS A 34 17.20 7.00 -14.84
CA LYS A 34 17.28 7.91 -16.01
C LYS A 34 16.22 7.58 -17.09
N GLN A 35 14.99 7.33 -16.68
CA GLN A 35 13.88 7.02 -17.58
C GLN A 35 13.39 8.27 -18.35
N ASN A 36 12.78 8.06 -19.52
CA ASN A 36 12.12 9.14 -20.27
C ASN A 36 11.03 9.81 -19.41
N ILE A 37 10.76 11.09 -19.64
CA ILE A 37 9.82 11.87 -18.80
C ILE A 37 8.40 11.27 -18.77
N TYR A 38 7.98 10.65 -19.88
CA TYR A 38 6.70 9.94 -20.00
C TYR A 38 6.69 8.61 -19.22
N GLU A 39 7.80 7.88 -19.22
CA GLU A 39 7.97 6.64 -18.44
C GLU A 39 8.07 6.94 -16.94
N PHE A 40 8.74 8.03 -16.59
CA PHE A 40 8.83 8.53 -15.23
C PHE A 40 7.44 8.90 -14.68
N GLY A 41 6.68 9.70 -15.44
CA GLY A 41 5.32 10.11 -15.06
C GLY A 41 4.37 8.93 -14.91
N SER A 42 4.40 7.97 -15.84
CA SER A 42 3.55 6.77 -15.77
C SER A 42 3.96 5.83 -14.63
N THR A 43 5.25 5.65 -14.37
CA THR A 43 5.75 4.80 -13.27
C THR A 43 5.39 5.37 -11.91
N ILE A 44 5.53 6.68 -11.71
CA ILE A 44 5.11 7.34 -10.47
C ILE A 44 3.60 7.24 -10.31
N THR A 45 2.82 7.51 -11.36
CA THR A 45 1.35 7.46 -11.30
C THR A 45 0.86 6.06 -10.93
N MET A 46 1.38 5.01 -11.58
CA MET A 46 1.07 3.62 -11.24
C MET A 46 1.46 3.26 -9.81
N SER A 47 2.65 3.67 -9.38
CA SER A 47 3.14 3.41 -8.02
C SER A 47 2.27 4.07 -6.96
N LEU A 48 1.80 5.30 -7.23
CA LEU A 48 0.90 6.03 -6.36
C LEU A 48 -0.47 5.35 -6.27
N LEU A 49 -1.03 4.92 -7.41
CA LEU A 49 -2.30 4.17 -7.45
C LEU A 49 -2.21 2.87 -6.64
N PHE A 50 -1.12 2.10 -6.80
CA PHE A 50 -0.90 0.88 -6.02
C PHE A 50 -0.74 1.16 -4.53
N SER A 51 0.05 2.17 -4.16
CA SER A 51 0.24 2.54 -2.76
C SER A 51 -1.08 2.94 -2.10
N VAL A 52 -1.90 3.74 -2.78
CA VAL A 52 -3.24 4.14 -2.32
C VAL A 52 -4.17 2.94 -2.21
N ALA A 53 -4.19 2.03 -3.19
CA ALA A 53 -5.02 0.83 -3.14
C ALA A 53 -4.68 -0.09 -1.95
N LEU A 54 -3.38 -0.27 -1.68
CA LEU A 54 -2.90 -1.02 -0.51
C LEU A 54 -3.25 -0.32 0.80
N PHE A 55 -3.15 1.01 0.84
CA PHE A 55 -3.52 1.82 2.01
C PHE A 55 -5.02 1.75 2.31
N VAL A 56 -5.88 1.88 1.29
CA VAL A 56 -7.34 1.71 1.44
C VAL A 56 -7.68 0.29 1.90
N SER A 57 -6.97 -0.72 1.39
CA SER A 57 -7.14 -2.11 1.83
C SER A 57 -6.79 -2.27 3.31
N MET A 58 -5.66 -1.70 3.75
CA MET A 58 -5.27 -1.64 5.16
C MET A 58 -6.36 -0.98 6.02
N LEU A 59 -6.88 0.18 5.60
CA LEU A 59 -7.93 0.89 6.32
C LEU A 59 -9.22 0.07 6.45
N LYS A 60 -9.62 -0.68 5.42
CA LYS A 60 -10.78 -1.60 5.49
C LYS A 60 -10.56 -2.68 6.56
N PHE A 61 -9.35 -3.26 6.64
CA PHE A 61 -9.05 -4.25 7.68
C PHE A 61 -9.04 -3.66 9.10
N ILE A 62 -8.61 -2.40 9.26
CA ILE A 62 -8.62 -1.70 10.55
C ILE A 62 -10.03 -1.28 10.96
N THR A 63 -10.85 -0.75 10.04
CA THR A 63 -12.18 -0.22 10.34
C THR A 63 -13.16 -1.29 10.81
N VAL A 64 -13.01 -2.53 10.32
CA VAL A 64 -13.76 -3.70 10.82
C VAL A 64 -13.56 -3.91 12.34
N LYS A 65 -12.44 -3.47 12.94
CA LYS A 65 -12.25 -3.52 14.39
C LYS A 65 -13.12 -2.49 15.14
N LYS A 66 -13.35 -1.30 14.58
CA LYS A 66 -14.15 -0.26 15.25
C LYS A 66 -15.63 -0.66 15.35
N GLN A 67 -16.14 -1.41 14.37
CA GLN A 67 -17.55 -1.81 14.30
C GLN A 67 -17.93 -2.98 15.23
N LYS A 68 -16.96 -3.73 15.77
CA LYS A 68 -17.19 -4.82 16.75
C LYS A 68 -16.94 -4.43 18.22
N ARG A 69 -16.50 -3.19 18.47
CA ARG A 69 -16.27 -2.65 19.83
C ARG A 69 -17.35 -1.65 20.28
N LYS A 70 -18.37 -1.41 19.45
CA LYS A 70 -19.65 -0.83 19.86
C LYS A 70 -20.66 -1.96 19.90
#